data_AF-A0A417YW34-F1
#
_entry.id   AF-A0A417YW34-F1
#
_cell.length_a   1.000
_cell.length_b   1.000
_cell.length_c   1.000
_cell.angle_alpha   90.00
_cell.angle_beta   90.00
_cell.angle_gamma   90.00
#
_symmetry.space_group_name_H-M   'P 1'
#
loop_
_entity.id
_entity.type
_entity.pdbx_description
1 polymer ?
#
loop_
_entity_poly.entity_id
_entity_poly.type
_entity_poly.pdbx_seq_one_letter_code
_entity_poly.pdbx_strand_id
1 'polypeptide(L)'
;MSDFMKNIIQEVLNKQGKSTTFIQTQTVGSPSVSKHHPRTGSQENTPTLNLNRPNYQRMKKEQRLSVPGKSPVTRLDTQAAKPAHPVNNLKHANQNELLSQLSTVSLGHGKVEKRVFASGANFQMHNKVNQDPKLLGKTKDGSYVWFFPTVSESLAQRFKRSTSGVAVGVITSKSCLPSQLLLVNDVIRENPDVKYHLTWDRGNKDSFVWEMYDHDPVRLEKKLQTILQILQRKSTKTIESYSIMSPSAWLSKQLNIGSSVEAISVLERVPYYASLLLLEQYFTSDEQPQLQYEIEEHYLILGGAHRVVSKTIQDFRRKTENLL
;
A
#
# COMPACT_ATOMS: atom_id res chain seq x y z
N MET A 1 44.48 -5.13 -23.11
CA MET A 1 43.11 -4.75 -22.67
C MET A 1 42.07 -4.75 -23.80
N SER A 2 42.35 -5.27 -25.01
CA SER A 2 41.34 -5.31 -26.09
C SER A 2 40.36 -6.48 -25.94
N ASP A 3 40.88 -7.59 -25.43
CA ASP A 3 40.37 -8.92 -25.78
C ASP A 3 39.31 -9.42 -24.79
N PHE A 4 39.28 -8.82 -23.60
CA PHE A 4 38.20 -8.96 -22.64
C PHE A 4 36.87 -8.38 -23.18
N MET A 5 36.91 -7.23 -23.86
CA MET A 5 35.71 -6.67 -24.52
C MET A 5 35.29 -7.49 -25.75
N LYS A 6 36.24 -8.07 -26.49
CA LYS A 6 35.91 -9.02 -27.58
C LYS A 6 35.14 -10.22 -27.04
N ASN A 7 35.62 -10.86 -25.97
CA ASN A 7 34.94 -12.00 -25.35
C ASN A 7 33.53 -11.63 -24.88
N ILE A 8 33.34 -10.49 -24.21
CA ILE A 8 32.01 -10.03 -23.75
C ILE A 8 31.06 -9.81 -24.94
N ILE A 9 31.50 -9.12 -26.00
CA ILE A 9 30.68 -8.89 -27.20
C ILE A 9 30.31 -10.21 -27.88
N GLN A 10 31.26 -11.16 -27.96
CA GLN A 10 31.06 -12.46 -28.59
C GLN A 10 30.15 -13.39 -27.76
N GLU A 11 30.20 -13.31 -26.42
CA GLU A 11 29.25 -14.01 -25.54
C GLU A 11 27.83 -13.43 -25.62
N VAL A 12 27.71 -12.11 -25.77
CA VAL A 12 26.41 -11.43 -25.92
C VAL A 12 25.74 -11.75 -27.27
N LEU A 13 26.49 -11.72 -28.39
CA LEU A 13 25.92 -12.08 -29.71
C LEU A 13 25.47 -13.55 -29.77
N ASN A 14 26.27 -14.47 -29.22
CA ASN A 14 25.97 -15.91 -29.32
C ASN A 14 24.72 -16.35 -28.52
N LYS A 15 24.18 -15.50 -27.64
CA LYS A 15 23.02 -15.83 -26.79
C LYS A 15 21.64 -15.58 -27.43
N GLN A 16 21.57 -15.14 -28.69
CA GLN A 16 20.29 -14.96 -29.42
C GLN A 16 20.01 -16.04 -30.49
N GLY A 17 20.85 -17.09 -30.58
CA GLY A 17 20.73 -18.16 -31.58
C GLY A 17 20.40 -19.55 -31.01
N LYS A 18 19.11 -19.89 -30.97
CA LYS A 18 18.50 -21.24 -30.85
C LYS A 18 19.43 -22.45 -30.56
N SER A 19 19.24 -23.11 -29.42
CA SER A 19 19.05 -24.56 -29.37
C SER A 19 18.32 -25.06 -28.11
N THR A 20 17.31 -25.89 -28.33
CA THR A 20 16.81 -26.90 -27.37
C THR A 20 17.46 -28.25 -27.68
N THR A 21 17.08 -29.32 -26.96
CA THR A 21 17.60 -30.71 -27.09
C THR A 21 18.96 -30.87 -26.36
N PHE A 22 19.22 -31.90 -25.55
CA PHE A 22 18.68 -33.28 -25.59
C PHE A 22 18.08 -33.78 -24.26
N ILE A 23 16.97 -34.52 -24.40
CA ILE A 23 16.71 -35.76 -23.64
C ILE A 23 16.49 -36.86 -24.70
N GLN A 24 16.83 -38.11 -24.36
CA GLN A 24 17.16 -39.18 -25.30
C GLN A 24 16.14 -40.33 -25.27
N THR A 25 15.34 -40.49 -26.32
CA THR A 25 14.64 -41.77 -26.64
C THR A 25 14.49 -41.97 -28.15
N GLN A 26 14.52 -43.24 -28.55
CA GLN A 26 14.81 -43.80 -29.86
C GLN A 26 13.81 -43.49 -31.00
N THR A 27 14.26 -43.79 -32.23
CA THR A 27 13.52 -43.86 -33.51
C THR A 27 12.47 -45.01 -33.49
N VAL A 28 11.55 -45.21 -34.45
CA VAL A 28 11.56 -45.03 -35.92
C VAL A 28 10.13 -44.75 -36.45
N GLY A 29 9.99 -44.02 -37.57
CA GLY A 29 8.87 -44.22 -38.51
C GLY A 29 7.95 -43.02 -38.81
N SER A 30 7.94 -42.61 -40.08
CA SER A 30 7.02 -41.64 -40.70
C SER A 30 6.79 -42.08 -42.17
N PRO A 31 5.78 -41.57 -42.92
CA PRO A 31 4.63 -40.74 -42.53
C PRO A 31 3.27 -41.30 -43.02
N SER A 32 2.15 -40.70 -42.60
CA SER A 32 0.99 -40.48 -43.50
C SER A 32 0.10 -39.35 -42.99
N VAL A 33 -0.70 -38.76 -43.89
CA VAL A 33 -1.64 -37.66 -43.60
C VAL A 33 -3.06 -38.16 -43.76
N SER A 34 -3.93 -37.94 -42.78
CA SER A 34 -5.38 -37.99 -42.98
C SER A 34 -6.12 -36.95 -42.12
N LYS A 35 -7.23 -36.45 -42.65
CA LYS A 35 -8.20 -35.60 -41.92
C LYS A 35 -9.41 -36.47 -41.59
N HIS A 36 -9.96 -36.41 -40.38
CA HIS A 36 -11.32 -36.89 -40.13
C HIS A 36 -12.11 -36.00 -39.17
N HIS A 37 -13.40 -35.83 -39.47
CA HIS A 37 -14.43 -35.39 -38.53
C HIS A 37 -14.81 -36.54 -37.58
N PRO A 38 -15.50 -36.23 -36.48
CA PRO A 38 -16.67 -36.99 -36.05
C PRO A 38 -17.98 -36.19 -36.27
N ARG A 39 -19.08 -36.90 -36.56
CA ARG A 39 -20.41 -36.32 -36.84
C ARG A 39 -21.48 -36.93 -35.92
N THR A 40 -21.99 -36.10 -35.01
CA THR A 40 -23.32 -36.12 -34.34
C THR A 40 -24.09 -37.44 -34.11
N GLY A 41 -24.41 -37.70 -32.84
CA GLY A 41 -25.62 -38.43 -32.39
C GLY A 41 -25.36 -39.42 -31.23
N SER A 42 -26.21 -39.53 -30.20
CA SER A 42 -27.34 -38.67 -29.76
C SER A 42 -27.84 -39.09 -28.38
N GLN A 43 -27.98 -38.13 -27.42
CA GLN A 43 -28.80 -38.20 -26.18
C GLN A 43 -28.43 -39.31 -25.15
N GLU A 44 -28.57 -39.18 -23.82
CA GLU A 44 -28.82 -38.06 -22.88
C GLU A 44 -28.46 -38.58 -21.45
N ASN A 45 -28.47 -37.84 -20.32
CA ASN A 45 -28.87 -36.46 -20.01
C ASN A 45 -27.97 -35.89 -18.88
N THR A 46 -27.89 -34.56 -18.75
CA THR A 46 -27.60 -33.82 -17.49
C THR A 46 -27.75 -32.31 -17.76
N PRO A 47 -28.28 -31.50 -16.82
CA PRO A 47 -28.59 -30.10 -17.08
C PRO A 47 -27.35 -29.20 -16.98
N THR A 48 -26.68 -28.93 -18.10
CA THR A 48 -25.69 -27.85 -18.17
C THR A 48 -26.38 -26.49 -18.10
N LEU A 49 -26.02 -25.69 -17.09
CA LEU A 49 -26.53 -24.32 -16.92
C LEU A 49 -26.07 -23.46 -18.10
N ASN A 50 -26.98 -23.21 -19.05
CA ASN A 50 -26.77 -22.34 -20.21
C ASN A 50 -26.62 -20.88 -19.77
N LEU A 51 -25.42 -20.53 -19.30
CA LEU A 51 -24.95 -19.18 -19.01
C LEU A 51 -24.81 -18.37 -20.30
N ASN A 52 -25.96 -18.00 -20.89
CA ASN A 52 -26.07 -17.04 -21.98
C ASN A 52 -25.56 -15.68 -21.50
N ARG A 53 -24.29 -15.35 -21.81
CA ARG A 53 -23.64 -14.09 -21.45
C ARG A 53 -24.01 -13.01 -22.48
N PRO A 54 -24.83 -12.00 -22.15
CA PRO A 54 -25.25 -11.00 -23.13
C PRO A 54 -24.05 -10.16 -23.59
N ASN A 55 -23.85 -10.06 -24.90
CA ASN A 55 -22.82 -9.18 -25.44
C ASN A 55 -23.32 -7.73 -25.45
N TYR A 56 -23.18 -7.06 -24.30
CA TYR A 56 -23.60 -5.67 -24.08
C TYR A 56 -23.02 -4.66 -25.09
N GLN A 57 -21.90 -4.97 -25.75
CA GLN A 57 -21.32 -4.10 -26.78
C GLN A 57 -22.16 -4.09 -28.07
N ARG A 58 -22.83 -5.20 -28.42
CA ARG A 58 -23.77 -5.23 -29.56
C ARG A 58 -25.03 -4.42 -29.24
N MET A 59 -25.67 -4.67 -28.10
CA MET A 59 -26.93 -4.00 -27.70
C MET A 59 -26.78 -2.47 -27.63
N LYS A 60 -25.65 -1.95 -27.14
CA LYS A 60 -25.39 -0.49 -27.10
C LYS A 60 -24.98 0.14 -28.44
N LYS A 61 -24.84 -0.64 -29.53
CA LYS A 61 -24.61 -0.10 -30.88
C LYS A 61 -25.91 0.43 -31.50
N GLU A 62 -27.02 -0.28 -31.30
CA GLU A 62 -28.33 0.07 -31.86
C GLU A 62 -28.92 1.31 -31.16
N GLN A 63 -28.84 1.38 -29.82
CA GLN A 63 -29.22 2.57 -29.04
C GLN A 63 -28.45 3.86 -29.40
N ARG A 64 -27.33 3.77 -30.14
CA ARG A 64 -26.54 4.92 -30.58
C ARG A 64 -26.92 5.43 -31.98
N LEU A 65 -27.87 4.79 -32.66
CA LEU A 65 -28.31 5.14 -34.01
C LEU A 65 -29.77 5.63 -34.10
N SER A 66 -30.54 5.53 -33.01
CA SER A 66 -31.89 6.10 -32.93
C SER A 66 -31.85 7.62 -32.71
N VAL A 67 -31.80 8.39 -33.80
CA VAL A 67 -32.00 9.85 -33.80
C VAL A 67 -33.48 10.16 -34.07
N PRO A 68 -34.25 10.71 -33.11
CA PRO A 68 -35.63 11.11 -33.35
C PRO A 68 -35.66 12.49 -34.03
N GLY A 69 -35.63 12.50 -35.37
CA GLY A 69 -35.75 13.73 -36.16
C GLY A 69 -37.19 14.16 -36.37
N LYS A 70 -37.56 15.35 -35.86
CA LYS A 70 -38.62 16.32 -36.28
C LYS A 70 -39.83 15.78 -37.09
N SER A 71 -41.05 16.15 -36.74
CA SER A 71 -41.71 17.41 -37.21
C SER A 71 -43.24 17.34 -36.97
N PRO A 72 -44.07 18.36 -37.31
CA PRO A 72 -43.92 19.81 -37.24
C PRO A 72 -45.05 20.53 -36.45
N VAL A 73 -45.02 21.87 -36.50
CA VAL A 73 -45.92 22.89 -35.90
C VAL A 73 -47.41 22.76 -36.23
N THR A 74 -48.27 23.08 -35.24
CA THR A 74 -49.59 23.72 -35.43
C THR A 74 -49.74 24.90 -34.45
N ARG A 75 -50.36 26.01 -34.87
CA ARG A 75 -50.67 27.20 -34.04
C ARG A 75 -52.17 27.29 -33.73
N LEU A 76 -52.54 27.99 -32.65
CA LEU A 76 -53.68 28.92 -32.64
C LEU A 76 -53.59 29.92 -31.47
N ASP A 77 -54.15 31.12 -31.67
CA ASP A 77 -53.98 32.31 -30.83
C ASP A 77 -55.15 32.55 -29.84
N THR A 78 -54.93 33.31 -28.77
CA THR A 78 -55.96 34.13 -28.09
C THR A 78 -55.31 35.34 -27.38
N GLN A 79 -56.04 36.46 -27.21
CA GLN A 79 -55.56 37.76 -26.70
C GLN A 79 -56.55 38.36 -25.66
N ALA A 80 -56.29 39.42 -24.87
CA ALA A 80 -55.13 40.31 -24.72
C ALA A 80 -54.68 40.35 -23.22
N ALA A 81 -54.50 41.41 -22.41
CA ALA A 81 -54.46 42.89 -22.45
C ALA A 81 -53.86 43.36 -21.07
N LYS A 82 -53.41 44.59 -20.77
CA LYS A 82 -53.16 45.88 -21.46
C LYS A 82 -52.07 46.66 -20.65
N PRO A 83 -51.42 47.73 -21.17
CA PRO A 83 -50.21 48.30 -20.55
C PRO A 83 -50.40 49.63 -19.77
N ALA A 84 -49.44 49.97 -18.92
CA ALA A 84 -49.17 51.32 -18.41
C ALA A 84 -47.66 51.56 -18.08
N HIS A 85 -47.16 52.74 -18.43
CA HIS A 85 -45.82 53.32 -18.16
C HIS A 85 -46.03 54.69 -17.43
N PRO A 86 -45.03 55.57 -17.17
CA PRO A 86 -43.55 55.46 -17.23
C PRO A 86 -42.92 55.23 -15.81
N VAL A 87 -41.83 55.81 -15.23
CA VAL A 87 -40.91 56.94 -15.50
C VAL A 87 -39.52 56.68 -14.86
N ASN A 88 -38.43 57.08 -15.54
CA ASN A 88 -37.04 57.41 -15.14
C ASN A 88 -36.34 56.66 -13.97
N ASN A 89 -35.05 56.27 -14.07
CA ASN A 89 -33.91 57.10 -14.50
C ASN A 89 -32.79 56.31 -15.20
N LEU A 90 -32.00 56.99 -16.04
CA LEU A 90 -30.73 56.49 -16.58
C LEU A 90 -29.54 56.84 -15.66
N LYS A 91 -28.53 55.97 -15.62
CA LYS A 91 -27.12 56.34 -15.87
C LYS A 91 -26.24 55.10 -16.13
N HIS A 92 -25.15 55.32 -16.87
CA HIS A 92 -24.26 54.29 -17.41
C HIS A 92 -23.32 53.66 -16.36
N ALA A 93 -22.92 52.41 -16.57
CA ALA A 93 -21.51 52.00 -16.66
C ALA A 93 -21.34 50.54 -17.17
N ASN A 94 -20.14 50.24 -17.69
CA ASN A 94 -19.49 48.91 -17.75
C ASN A 94 -20.17 47.74 -18.49
N GLN A 95 -20.17 47.77 -19.83
CA GLN A 95 -20.42 46.58 -20.68
C GLN A 95 -19.18 45.68 -20.88
N ASN A 96 -18.20 45.69 -19.95
CA ASN A 96 -16.89 45.06 -20.15
C ASN A 96 -16.70 43.69 -19.46
N GLU A 97 -17.61 43.23 -18.61
CA GLU A 97 -17.40 42.01 -17.79
C GLU A 97 -17.90 40.70 -18.44
N LEU A 98 -18.63 40.77 -19.56
CA LEU A 98 -19.29 39.60 -20.19
C LEU A 98 -18.50 38.91 -21.31
N LEU A 99 -17.22 39.27 -21.53
CA LEU A 99 -16.37 38.64 -22.57
C LEU A 99 -15.12 37.91 -22.03
N SER A 100 -14.87 37.93 -20.72
CA SER A 100 -13.66 37.34 -20.11
C SER A 100 -13.76 35.84 -19.77
N GLN A 101 -14.75 35.11 -20.29
CA GLN A 101 -14.96 33.68 -19.99
C GLN A 101 -14.61 32.71 -21.14
N LEU A 102 -13.82 33.12 -22.15
CA LEU A 102 -13.59 32.27 -23.34
C LEU A 102 -12.19 32.34 -23.98
N SER A 103 -11.13 32.18 -23.16
CA SER A 103 -9.77 31.85 -23.60
C SER A 103 -8.94 31.34 -22.40
N THR A 104 -8.08 30.32 -22.47
CA THR A 104 -7.74 29.36 -23.55
C THR A 104 -7.18 28.09 -22.91
N VAL A 105 -7.63 26.90 -23.33
CA VAL A 105 -6.96 25.64 -22.97
C VAL A 105 -5.77 25.43 -23.91
N SER A 106 -4.55 25.42 -23.38
CA SER A 106 -3.33 25.26 -24.17
C SER A 106 -2.54 24.02 -23.72
N LEU A 107 -2.58 22.96 -24.53
CA LEU A 107 -1.77 21.75 -24.36
C LEU A 107 -0.39 21.94 -25.01
N GLY A 108 0.53 22.59 -24.29
CA GLY A 108 1.89 22.85 -24.76
C GLY A 108 2.94 21.93 -24.15
N HIS A 109 3.35 20.87 -24.86
CA HIS A 109 4.62 20.17 -24.57
C HIS A 109 5.79 21.01 -25.10
N GLY A 110 6.64 21.55 -24.23
CA GLY A 110 7.86 22.23 -24.66
C GLY A 110 8.63 22.91 -23.52
N LYS A 111 9.95 22.64 -23.43
CA LYS A 111 10.86 23.39 -22.55
C LYS A 111 11.10 24.78 -23.15
N VAL A 112 10.83 25.84 -22.40
CA VAL A 112 11.47 27.16 -22.60
C VAL A 112 11.80 27.74 -21.23
N GLU A 113 13.09 27.98 -20.97
CA GLU A 113 13.51 28.75 -19.80
C GLU A 113 13.23 30.24 -20.03
N LYS A 114 12.60 30.91 -19.06
CA LYS A 114 12.66 32.38 -18.95
C LYS A 114 12.98 32.77 -17.51
N ARG A 115 14.21 33.21 -17.28
CA ARG A 115 14.60 33.93 -16.07
C ARG A 115 13.94 35.30 -16.10
N VAL A 116 13.18 35.64 -15.06
CA VAL A 116 12.74 37.02 -14.82
C VAL A 116 13.37 37.47 -13.51
N PHE A 117 14.38 38.33 -13.60
CA PHE A 117 14.92 39.02 -12.44
C PHE A 117 14.00 40.21 -12.13
N ALA A 118 13.36 40.17 -10.97
CA ALA A 118 12.61 41.29 -10.40
C ALA A 118 13.04 41.46 -8.94
N SER A 119 14.04 42.31 -8.70
CA SER A 119 14.49 42.66 -7.35
C SER A 119 13.50 43.61 -6.71
N GLY A 120 12.85 43.18 -5.63
CA GLY A 120 11.94 44.00 -4.83
C GLY A 120 11.78 43.38 -3.45
N ALA A 121 12.52 43.88 -2.47
CA ALA A 121 12.55 43.30 -1.14
C ALA A 121 11.22 43.55 -0.40
N ASN A 122 10.48 42.47 -0.10
CA ASN A 122 9.42 42.46 0.89
C ASN A 122 9.28 41.06 1.48
N PHE A 123 9.31 40.99 2.82
CA PHE A 123 8.93 39.88 3.71
C PHE A 123 9.11 38.44 3.19
N GLN A 124 10.10 37.76 3.75
CA GLN A 124 10.07 36.29 3.90
C GLN A 124 8.98 35.89 4.93
N MET A 125 7.72 36.11 4.57
CA MET A 125 6.66 35.24 5.09
C MET A 125 7.02 33.83 4.66
N HIS A 126 7.26 32.93 5.62
CA HIS A 126 7.30 31.51 5.31
C HIS A 126 5.95 31.15 4.69
N ASN A 127 5.95 30.86 3.39
CA ASN A 127 4.85 30.16 2.74
C ASN A 127 4.77 28.74 3.34
N LYS A 128 4.16 28.64 4.52
CA LYS A 128 3.51 27.43 4.98
C LYS A 128 2.47 27.10 3.92
N VAL A 129 2.87 26.24 2.98
CA VAL A 129 1.94 25.57 2.09
C VAL A 129 1.06 24.75 3.02
N ASN A 130 -0.13 25.27 3.32
CA ASN A 130 -1.15 24.58 4.10
C ASN A 130 -1.61 23.37 3.28
N GLN A 131 -0.85 22.29 3.35
CA GLN A 131 -1.21 20.99 2.82
C GLN A 131 -2.21 20.37 3.79
N ASP A 132 -3.37 19.98 3.29
CA ASP A 132 -4.40 19.34 4.09
C ASP A 132 -3.92 18.02 4.70
N PRO A 133 -4.42 17.65 5.89
CA PRO A 133 -4.24 16.31 6.44
C PRO A 133 -4.68 15.21 5.46
N LYS A 134 -3.82 14.21 5.24
CA LYS A 134 -4.05 13.15 4.25
C LYS A 134 -3.78 11.76 4.81
N LEU A 135 -4.60 10.80 4.39
CA LEU A 135 -4.31 9.38 4.53
C LEU A 135 -3.27 9.01 3.46
N LEU A 136 -2.05 8.65 3.87
CA LEU A 136 -1.00 8.20 2.95
C LEU A 136 -1.28 6.77 2.44
N GLY A 137 -1.94 5.93 3.25
CA GLY A 137 -2.42 4.63 2.79
C GLY A 137 -2.93 3.71 3.88
N LYS A 138 -3.35 2.52 3.45
CA LYS A 138 -3.89 1.42 4.25
C LYS A 138 -3.15 0.11 3.90
N THR A 139 -2.99 -0.78 4.87
CA THR A 139 -2.44 -2.14 4.68
C THR A 139 -3.54 -3.20 4.64
N LYS A 140 -3.22 -4.43 4.18
CA LYS A 140 -4.17 -5.54 4.22
C LYS A 140 -4.58 -5.92 5.65
N ASP A 141 -3.64 -5.78 6.60
CA ASP A 141 -3.84 -6.03 8.03
C ASP A 141 -4.82 -5.05 8.71
N GLY A 142 -5.27 -4.02 7.98
CA GLY A 142 -6.15 -2.97 8.53
C GLY A 142 -5.42 -1.88 9.30
N SER A 143 -4.10 -1.73 9.10
CA SER A 143 -3.34 -0.58 9.57
C SER A 143 -3.53 0.62 8.64
N TYR A 144 -3.50 1.84 9.19
CA TYR A 144 -3.65 3.11 8.47
C TYR A 144 -2.48 4.03 8.78
N VAL A 145 -1.99 4.75 7.77
CA VAL A 145 -0.90 5.72 7.91
C VAL A 145 -1.41 7.10 7.51
N TRP A 146 -1.53 7.98 8.50
CA TRP A 146 -2.02 9.35 8.38
C TRP A 146 -0.88 10.36 8.48
N PHE A 147 -1.01 11.49 7.80
CA PHE A 147 -0.05 12.58 7.87
C PHE A 147 -0.76 13.93 7.97
N PHE A 148 -0.32 14.73 8.93
CA PHE A 148 -0.81 16.05 9.27
C PHE A 148 0.35 17.04 9.05
N PRO A 149 0.43 17.68 7.87
CA PRO A 149 1.54 18.57 7.51
C PRO A 149 1.65 19.80 8.41
N THR A 150 0.52 20.23 8.97
CA THR A 150 0.42 21.24 10.03
C THR A 150 -0.83 20.92 10.86
N VAL A 151 -0.69 20.86 12.19
CA VAL A 151 -1.81 20.63 13.11
C VAL A 151 -2.39 21.96 13.58
N SER A 152 -3.70 22.12 13.53
CA SER A 152 -4.39 23.30 14.09
C SER A 152 -4.37 23.29 15.61
N GLU A 153 -4.31 24.46 16.24
CA GLU A 153 -4.28 24.58 17.72
C GLU A 153 -5.51 23.94 18.39
N SER A 154 -6.65 23.97 17.71
CA SER A 154 -7.89 23.28 18.10
C SER A 154 -7.79 21.74 18.13
N LEU A 155 -6.89 21.15 17.35
CA LEU A 155 -6.63 19.71 17.32
C LEU A 155 -5.36 19.33 18.10
N ALA A 156 -4.46 20.28 18.38
CA ALA A 156 -3.23 20.06 19.14
C ALA A 156 -3.48 19.37 20.50
N GLN A 157 -4.59 19.69 21.17
CA GLN A 157 -4.99 19.08 22.45
C GLN A 157 -5.45 17.62 22.35
N ARG A 158 -5.65 17.07 21.14
CA ARG A 158 -6.04 15.66 20.93
C ARG A 158 -4.83 14.72 20.79
N PHE A 159 -3.70 15.26 20.35
CA PHE A 159 -2.42 14.55 20.25
C PHE A 159 -1.76 14.40 21.63
N LYS A 160 -0.96 13.36 21.83
CA LYS A 160 -0.35 13.07 23.15
C LYS A 160 0.90 13.92 23.46
N ARG A 161 1.39 14.71 22.51
CA ARG A 161 2.45 15.72 22.70
C ARG A 161 2.07 17.04 22.03
N SER A 162 2.69 18.15 22.46
CA SER A 162 2.49 19.47 21.84
C SER A 162 2.90 19.48 20.37
N THR A 163 2.00 19.94 19.51
CA THR A 163 2.16 20.01 18.04
C THR A 163 2.47 21.42 17.52
N SER A 164 2.85 22.37 18.40
CA SER A 164 3.00 23.78 18.03
C SER A 164 4.03 23.99 16.91
N GLY A 165 3.54 24.21 15.69
CA GLY A 165 4.37 24.32 14.49
C GLY A 165 5.08 23.02 14.06
N VAL A 166 4.59 21.85 14.48
CA VAL A 166 5.21 20.54 14.21
C VAL A 166 4.32 19.72 13.27
N ALA A 167 4.92 19.00 12.32
CA ALA A 167 4.21 18.05 11.48
C ALA A 167 4.03 16.72 12.24
N VAL A 168 2.89 16.05 12.06
CA VAL A 168 2.57 14.81 12.78
C VAL A 168 2.25 13.68 11.82
N GLY A 169 2.89 12.54 12.02
CA GLY A 169 2.52 11.25 11.42
C GLY A 169 1.80 10.40 12.44
N VAL A 170 0.73 9.72 12.04
CA VAL A 170 0.04 8.77 12.93
C VAL A 170 -0.14 7.46 12.20
N ILE A 171 0.36 6.38 12.80
CA ILE A 171 0.19 5.01 12.31
C ILE A 171 -0.70 4.29 13.31
N THR A 172 -1.85 3.79 12.85
CA THR A 172 -2.77 3.02 13.69
C THR A 172 -2.95 1.61 13.15
N SER A 173 -3.16 0.62 14.02
CA SER A 173 -3.52 -0.75 13.64
C SER A 173 -4.50 -1.36 14.62
N LYS A 174 -5.41 -2.22 14.15
CA LYS A 174 -6.35 -2.95 15.01
C LYS A 174 -5.68 -4.04 15.84
N SER A 175 -4.67 -4.70 15.29
CA SER A 175 -3.84 -5.68 15.98
C SER A 175 -2.57 -5.05 16.51
N CYS A 176 -2.25 -5.31 17.76
CA CYS A 176 -0.92 -5.10 18.34
C CYS A 176 -0.03 -6.30 18.00
N LEU A 177 1.09 -6.06 17.31
CA LEU A 177 2.04 -7.09 16.88
C LEU A 177 3.48 -6.66 17.24
N PRO A 178 4.33 -7.53 17.81
CA PRO A 178 5.72 -7.21 18.12
C PRO A 178 6.51 -6.62 16.96
N SER A 179 6.25 -7.03 15.72
CA SER A 179 6.93 -6.53 14.51
C SER A 179 6.61 -5.07 14.16
N GLN A 180 5.62 -4.48 14.84
CA GLN A 180 5.40 -3.03 14.90
C GLN A 180 6.40 -2.39 15.87
N LEU A 181 6.59 -2.94 17.07
CA LEU A 181 7.63 -2.50 18.02
C LEU A 181 9.04 -2.60 17.43
N LEU A 182 9.31 -3.62 16.62
CA LEU A 182 10.60 -3.74 15.91
C LEU A 182 10.82 -2.58 14.95
N LEU A 183 9.81 -2.25 14.13
CA LEU A 183 9.86 -1.13 13.20
C LEU A 183 9.98 0.22 13.92
N VAL A 184 9.32 0.36 15.07
CA VAL A 184 9.44 1.53 15.96
C VAL A 184 10.87 1.65 16.51
N ASN A 185 11.44 0.57 17.04
CA ASN A 185 12.82 0.52 17.55
C ASN A 185 13.84 0.94 16.47
N ASP A 186 13.70 0.43 15.26
CA ASP A 186 14.64 0.73 14.17
C ASP A 186 14.54 2.19 13.73
N VAL A 187 13.33 2.73 13.53
CA VAL A 187 13.13 4.15 13.16
C VAL A 187 13.57 5.11 14.26
N ILE A 188 13.42 4.76 15.54
CA ILE A 188 13.95 5.53 16.68
C ILE A 188 15.49 5.55 16.65
N ARG A 189 16.14 4.42 16.37
CA ARG A 189 17.61 4.33 16.27
C ARG A 189 18.16 5.14 15.09
N GLU A 190 17.43 5.19 13.98
CA GLU A 190 17.78 6.02 12.82
C GLU A 190 17.52 7.53 13.04
N ASN A 191 16.57 7.90 13.91
CA ASN A 191 16.09 9.28 14.07
C ASN A 191 15.91 9.67 15.55
N PRO A 192 17.01 9.81 16.33
CA PRO A 192 16.95 10.15 17.76
C PRO A 192 16.39 11.56 18.04
N ASP A 193 16.26 12.40 17.01
CA ASP A 193 15.70 13.75 17.08
C ASP A 193 14.17 13.80 16.93
N VAL A 194 13.54 12.74 16.41
CA VAL A 194 12.08 12.65 16.26
C VAL A 194 11.43 12.37 17.61
N LYS A 195 10.55 13.27 18.04
CA LYS A 195 9.70 13.03 19.21
C LYS A 195 8.60 12.05 18.82
N TYR A 196 8.31 11.07 19.65
CA TYR A 196 7.28 10.06 19.37
C TYR A 196 6.40 9.76 20.59
N HIS A 197 5.14 9.42 20.37
CA HIS A 197 4.29 8.76 21.37
C HIS A 197 3.91 7.38 20.85
N LEU A 198 3.86 6.39 21.75
CA LEU A 198 3.51 5.01 21.43
C LEU A 198 2.49 4.49 22.43
N THR A 199 1.44 3.88 21.91
CA THR A 199 0.52 3.00 22.62
C THR A 199 0.52 1.65 21.89
N TRP A 200 0.89 0.60 22.62
CA TRP A 200 0.86 -0.80 22.21
C TRP A 200 0.51 -1.60 23.46
N ASP A 201 -0.45 -2.51 23.37
CA ASP A 201 -0.79 -3.45 24.43
C ASP A 201 -0.45 -4.87 23.99
N ARG A 202 0.23 -5.59 24.88
CA ARG A 202 0.55 -7.01 24.73
C ARG A 202 -0.72 -7.86 24.62
N GLY A 203 -1.72 -7.57 25.45
CA GLY A 203 -2.99 -8.31 25.49
C GLY A 203 -3.95 -7.99 24.35
N ASN A 204 -3.53 -7.18 23.36
CA ASN A 204 -4.32 -6.78 22.19
C ASN A 204 -5.68 -6.13 22.54
N LYS A 205 -5.83 -5.57 23.75
CA LYS A 205 -7.05 -4.91 24.23
C LYS A 205 -7.18 -3.50 23.68
N ASP A 206 -6.05 -2.78 23.64
CA ASP A 206 -5.91 -1.48 23.00
C ASP A 206 -5.34 -1.63 21.59
N SER A 207 -5.77 -0.75 20.68
CA SER A 207 -5.22 -0.64 19.33
C SER A 207 -3.81 -0.06 19.33
N PHE A 208 -2.93 -0.55 18.46
CA PHE A 208 -1.63 0.06 18.21
C PHE A 208 -1.80 1.49 17.67
N VAL A 209 -1.15 2.46 18.33
CA VAL A 209 -1.06 3.85 17.90
C VAL A 209 0.37 4.34 18.07
N TRP A 210 1.01 4.71 16.97
CA TRP A 210 2.32 5.36 16.97
C TRP A 210 2.21 6.74 16.33
N GLU A 211 2.49 7.78 17.13
CA GLU A 211 2.52 9.17 16.71
C GLU A 211 3.99 9.61 16.57
N MET A 212 4.36 10.21 15.43
CA MET A 212 5.68 10.76 15.14
C MET A 212 5.58 12.26 14.94
N TYR A 213 6.49 13.03 15.53
CA TYR A 213 6.48 14.49 15.55
C TYR A 213 7.86 15.00 15.06
N ASP A 214 7.88 15.66 13.90
CA ASP A 214 9.09 16.18 13.23
C ASP A 214 8.84 17.63 12.77
N HIS A 215 9.88 18.47 12.82
CA HIS A 215 9.76 19.88 12.42
C HIS A 215 9.81 20.06 10.90
N ASP A 216 10.34 19.08 10.15
CA ASP A 216 10.30 19.05 8.68
C ASP A 216 9.16 18.13 8.18
N PRO A 217 8.07 18.68 7.60
CA PRO A 217 6.97 17.87 7.05
C PRO A 217 7.41 17.02 5.84
N VAL A 218 8.36 17.47 5.03
CA VAL A 218 8.80 16.76 3.82
C VAL A 218 9.66 15.55 4.19
N ARG A 219 10.52 15.69 5.21
CA ARG A 219 11.24 14.58 5.84
C ARG A 219 10.27 13.59 6.49
N LEU A 220 9.26 14.08 7.21
CA LEU A 220 8.27 13.21 7.85
C LEU A 220 7.42 12.44 6.85
N GLU A 221 6.92 13.08 5.78
CA GLU A 221 6.14 12.37 4.76
C GLU A 221 6.96 11.24 4.11
N LYS A 222 8.24 11.50 3.76
CA LYS A 222 9.13 10.47 3.21
C LYS A 222 9.33 9.30 4.17
N LYS A 223 9.54 9.56 5.47
CA LYS A 223 9.62 8.49 6.50
C LYS A 223 8.34 7.67 6.54
N LEU A 224 7.17 8.31 6.58
CA LEU A 224 5.88 7.64 6.63
C LEU A 224 5.58 6.84 5.35
N GLN A 225 6.02 7.30 4.18
CA GLN A 225 5.93 6.54 2.92
C GLN A 225 6.82 5.28 2.97
N THR A 226 8.06 5.37 3.46
CA THR A 226 8.93 4.20 3.66
C THR A 226 8.33 3.21 4.67
N ILE A 227 7.81 3.69 5.79
CA ILE A 227 7.13 2.88 6.81
C ILE A 227 5.90 2.19 6.22
N LEU A 228 5.07 2.90 5.44
CA LEU A 228 3.91 2.34 4.74
C LEU A 228 4.32 1.21 3.79
N GLN A 229 5.40 1.37 3.01
CA GLN A 229 5.91 0.32 2.12
C GLN A 229 6.37 -0.92 2.90
N ILE A 230 7.07 -0.73 4.03
CA ILE A 230 7.48 -1.83 4.91
C ILE A 230 6.25 -2.57 5.46
N LEU A 231 5.27 -1.85 6.01
CA LEU A 231 4.04 -2.42 6.55
C LEU A 231 3.20 -3.12 5.46
N GLN A 232 3.12 -2.56 4.25
CA GLN A 232 2.45 -3.21 3.11
C GLN A 232 3.13 -4.55 2.76
N ARG A 233 4.47 -4.59 2.71
CA ARG A 233 5.25 -5.82 2.43
C ARG A 233 5.11 -6.89 3.53
N LYS A 234 4.92 -6.48 4.79
CA LYS A 234 4.57 -7.40 5.90
C LYS A 234 3.15 -7.93 5.73
N SER A 235 2.19 -7.06 5.41
CA SER A 235 0.75 -7.38 5.31
C SER A 235 0.35 -8.39 4.23
N THR A 236 1.29 -8.79 3.37
CA THR A 236 1.08 -9.86 2.37
C THR A 236 1.48 -11.25 2.87
N LYS A 237 2.12 -11.39 4.04
CA LYS A 237 2.56 -12.69 4.57
C LYS A 237 1.52 -13.28 5.53
N THR A 238 1.38 -14.61 5.47
CA THR A 238 0.54 -15.40 6.38
C THR A 238 1.21 -15.62 7.73
N ILE A 239 2.50 -15.95 7.73
CA ILE A 239 3.36 -16.16 8.91
C ILE A 239 4.62 -15.30 8.74
N GLU A 240 5.12 -14.68 9.81
CA GLU A 240 6.42 -13.98 9.80
C GLU A 240 7.30 -14.39 10.99
N SER A 241 8.57 -14.67 10.72
CA SER A 241 9.60 -14.94 11.73
C SER A 241 10.58 -13.77 11.80
N TYR A 242 10.80 -13.24 13.01
CA TYR A 242 11.78 -12.20 13.30
C TYR A 242 12.83 -12.73 14.27
N SER A 243 14.11 -12.35 14.09
CA SER A 243 15.22 -12.75 14.96
C SER A 243 16.14 -11.56 15.20
N ILE A 244 16.50 -11.33 16.47
CA ILE A 244 17.24 -10.14 16.93
C ILE A 244 18.33 -10.60 17.89
N MET A 245 19.58 -10.32 17.53
CA MET A 245 20.73 -10.42 18.42
C MET A 245 20.83 -9.16 19.28
N SER A 246 21.17 -9.30 20.56
CA SER A 246 21.38 -8.21 21.52
C SER A 246 20.24 -7.18 21.54
N PRO A 247 19.03 -7.56 21.97
CA PRO A 247 17.86 -6.70 21.94
C PRO A 247 18.03 -5.43 22.79
N SER A 248 17.44 -4.32 22.34
CA SER A 248 17.53 -3.06 23.07
C SER A 248 16.77 -3.15 24.41
N ALA A 249 17.30 -2.51 25.46
CA ALA A 249 16.64 -2.50 26.77
C ALA A 249 15.21 -1.89 26.73
N TRP A 250 14.94 -1.02 25.74
CA TRP A 250 13.59 -0.55 25.43
C TRP A 250 12.71 -1.69 24.92
N LEU A 251 13.16 -2.45 23.91
CA LEU A 251 12.40 -3.54 23.31
C LEU A 251 12.17 -4.68 24.32
N SER A 252 13.19 -5.11 25.06
CA SER A 252 13.05 -6.16 26.08
C SER A 252 12.04 -5.76 27.15
N LYS A 253 11.99 -4.47 27.54
CA LYS A 253 10.99 -3.94 28.48
C LYS A 253 9.57 -3.96 27.89
N GLN A 254 9.38 -3.58 26.63
CA GLN A 254 8.04 -3.63 26.00
C GLN A 254 7.55 -5.07 25.84
N LEU A 255 8.44 -5.99 25.50
CA LEU A 255 8.13 -7.41 25.31
C LEU A 255 8.11 -8.22 26.62
N ASN A 256 8.37 -7.63 27.80
CA ASN A 256 8.47 -8.30 29.10
C ASN A 256 9.57 -9.40 29.20
N ILE A 257 10.57 -9.38 28.32
CA ILE A 257 11.63 -10.40 28.26
C ILE A 257 12.78 -10.02 29.18
N GLY A 258 13.38 -11.01 29.84
CA GLY A 258 14.53 -10.82 30.73
C GLY A 258 15.69 -10.09 30.04
N SER A 259 16.21 -9.03 30.67
CA SER A 259 17.26 -8.17 30.14
C SER A 259 18.63 -8.84 29.94
N SER A 260 18.78 -10.11 30.32
CA SER A 260 19.99 -10.93 30.21
C SER A 260 20.01 -11.86 28.98
N VAL A 261 19.05 -11.74 28.07
CA VAL A 261 18.89 -12.61 26.89
C VAL A 261 19.81 -12.20 25.73
N GLU A 262 20.60 -13.14 25.19
CA GLU A 262 21.51 -12.93 24.04
C GLU A 262 20.73 -12.64 22.74
N ALA A 263 19.65 -13.38 22.48
CA ALA A 263 18.81 -13.17 21.31
C ALA A 263 17.34 -13.47 21.58
N ILE A 264 16.48 -12.68 20.92
CA ILE A 264 15.03 -12.89 20.86
C ILE A 264 14.67 -13.35 19.45
N SER A 265 13.68 -14.24 19.34
CA SER A 265 12.91 -14.39 18.11
C SER A 265 11.41 -14.31 18.38
N VAL A 266 10.67 -13.84 17.38
CA VAL A 266 9.20 -13.76 17.41
C VAL A 266 8.65 -14.49 16.19
N LEU A 267 7.66 -15.35 16.39
CA LEU A 267 6.86 -15.96 15.35
C LEU A 267 5.45 -15.35 15.39
N GLU A 268 5.09 -14.59 14.36
CA GLU A 268 3.82 -13.85 14.29
C GLU A 268 2.78 -14.54 13.42
N ARG A 269 1.51 -14.22 13.71
CA ARG A 269 0.30 -14.71 13.02
C ARG A 269 0.09 -16.22 13.25
N VAL A 270 0.55 -16.72 14.40
CA VAL A 270 0.43 -18.12 14.82
C VAL A 270 -0.62 -18.22 15.93
N PRO A 271 -1.67 -19.04 15.77
CA PRO A 271 -2.67 -19.24 16.82
C PRO A 271 -2.07 -19.83 18.10
N TYR A 272 -2.59 -19.40 19.26
CA TYR A 272 -2.17 -19.86 20.60
C TYR A 272 -1.91 -21.39 20.71
N TYR A 273 -2.85 -22.23 20.24
CA TYR A 273 -2.72 -23.68 20.30
C TYR A 273 -1.67 -24.27 19.32
N ALA A 274 -1.39 -23.60 18.20
CA ALA A 274 -0.28 -23.98 17.33
C ALA A 274 1.06 -23.66 18.01
N SER A 275 1.17 -22.51 18.68
CA SER A 275 2.35 -22.17 19.50
C SER A 275 2.61 -23.18 20.61
N LEU A 276 1.56 -23.67 21.30
CA LEU A 276 1.67 -24.76 22.27
C LEU A 276 2.16 -26.06 21.63
N LEU A 277 1.59 -26.49 20.51
CA LEU A 277 2.00 -27.71 19.80
C LEU A 277 3.47 -27.68 19.35
N LEU A 278 3.97 -26.51 18.92
CA LEU A 278 5.37 -26.32 18.54
C LEU A 278 6.32 -26.47 19.73
N LEU A 279 5.95 -25.91 20.88
CA LEU A 279 6.71 -26.01 22.13
C LEU A 279 6.68 -27.43 22.72
N GLU A 280 5.55 -28.12 22.70
CA GLU A 280 5.44 -29.52 23.14
C GLU A 280 6.39 -30.43 22.34
N GLN A 281 6.35 -30.31 21.00
CA GLN A 281 7.27 -31.02 20.10
C GLN A 281 8.74 -30.60 20.25
N TYR A 282 9.01 -29.43 20.82
CA TYR A 282 10.36 -28.99 21.15
C TYR A 282 10.84 -29.71 22.41
N PHE A 283 10.13 -29.56 23.52
CA PHE A 283 10.48 -30.15 24.82
C PHE A 283 10.51 -31.70 24.81
N THR A 284 9.78 -32.35 23.89
CA THR A 284 9.82 -33.82 23.68
C THR A 284 11.14 -34.32 23.04
N SER A 285 12.04 -33.44 22.58
CA SER A 285 13.32 -33.84 21.95
C SER A 285 14.48 -33.84 22.96
N ASP A 286 15.33 -34.87 22.97
CA ASP A 286 16.31 -35.12 24.06
C ASP A 286 17.32 -33.98 24.36
N GLU A 287 17.68 -33.13 23.39
CA GLU A 287 18.60 -32.01 23.60
C GLU A 287 17.86 -30.67 23.77
N GLN A 288 17.55 -30.29 25.02
CA GLN A 288 16.91 -29.02 25.37
C GLN A 288 17.84 -28.02 26.06
N PRO A 289 18.41 -27.04 25.33
CA PRO A 289 18.99 -25.85 25.94
C PRO A 289 17.92 -25.00 26.63
N GLN A 290 18.29 -24.26 27.67
CA GLN A 290 17.36 -23.35 28.35
C GLN A 290 16.83 -22.28 27.40
N LEU A 291 15.52 -22.31 27.16
CA LEU A 291 14.80 -21.39 26.29
C LEU A 291 13.67 -20.73 27.08
N GLN A 292 13.71 -19.41 27.21
CA GLN A 292 12.58 -18.62 27.69
C GLN A 292 11.55 -18.52 26.57
N TYR A 293 10.26 -18.65 26.90
CA TYR A 293 9.18 -18.54 25.94
C TYR A 293 7.99 -17.80 26.54
N GLU A 294 7.21 -17.15 25.69
CA GLU A 294 5.99 -16.43 26.07
C GLU A 294 4.98 -16.58 24.93
N ILE A 295 3.74 -16.98 25.23
CA ILE A 295 2.72 -17.30 24.23
C ILE A 295 1.57 -16.31 24.35
N GLU A 296 1.24 -15.63 23.26
CA GLU A 296 0.07 -14.75 23.15
C GLU A 296 -0.91 -15.29 22.11
N GLU A 297 -2.09 -14.67 22.00
CA GLU A 297 -3.19 -15.15 21.15
C GLU A 297 -2.81 -15.31 19.67
N HIS A 298 -1.87 -14.49 19.17
CA HIS A 298 -1.51 -14.38 17.75
C HIS A 298 0.01 -14.45 17.49
N TYR A 299 0.84 -14.66 18.51
CA TYR A 299 2.29 -14.76 18.35
C TYR A 299 2.98 -15.55 19.48
N LEU A 300 4.19 -16.04 19.17
CA LEU A 300 5.08 -16.74 20.09
C LEU A 300 6.41 -15.97 20.18
N ILE A 301 6.85 -15.70 21.41
CA ILE A 301 8.15 -15.12 21.72
C ILE A 301 9.07 -16.23 22.23
N LEU A 302 10.31 -16.24 21.76
CA LEU A 302 11.40 -17.11 22.21
C LEU A 302 12.62 -16.25 22.58
N GLY A 303 13.26 -16.52 23.73
CA GLY A 303 14.44 -15.83 24.21
C GLY A 303 15.49 -16.78 24.78
N GLY A 304 16.76 -16.59 24.42
CA GLY A 304 17.83 -17.46 24.90
C GLY A 304 19.15 -17.23 24.16
N ALA A 305 19.99 -18.26 24.09
CA ALA A 305 21.24 -18.22 23.34
C ALA A 305 20.98 -18.18 21.82
N HIS A 306 21.70 -17.32 21.09
CA HIS A 306 21.42 -16.99 19.69
C HIS A 306 21.39 -18.23 18.78
N ARG A 307 22.35 -19.15 18.93
CA ARG A 307 22.43 -20.37 18.12
C ARG A 307 21.22 -21.29 18.30
N VAL A 308 20.63 -21.31 19.49
CA VAL A 308 19.45 -22.13 19.81
C VAL A 308 18.21 -21.46 19.23
N VAL A 309 17.97 -20.21 19.63
CA VAL A 309 16.80 -19.42 19.22
C VAL A 309 16.67 -19.36 17.69
N SER A 310 17.76 -19.07 16.98
CA SER A 310 17.79 -18.96 15.52
C SER A 310 17.67 -20.30 14.78
N LYS A 311 17.88 -21.44 15.44
CA LYS A 311 17.55 -22.78 14.91
C LYS A 311 16.07 -23.09 15.15
N THR A 312 15.63 -23.01 16.42
CA THR A 312 14.26 -23.33 16.84
C THR A 312 13.22 -22.51 16.08
N ILE A 313 13.45 -21.22 15.84
CA ILE A 313 12.51 -20.37 15.06
C ILE A 313 12.36 -20.82 13.60
N GLN A 314 13.42 -21.35 12.96
CA GLN A 314 13.36 -21.82 11.58
C GLN A 314 12.59 -23.14 11.47
N ASP A 315 12.85 -24.07 12.40
CA ASP A 315 12.12 -25.34 12.45
C ASP A 315 10.65 -25.12 12.87
N PHE A 316 10.38 -24.21 13.80
CA PHE A 316 9.01 -23.81 14.17
C PHE A 316 8.27 -23.17 13.00
N ARG A 317 8.91 -22.25 12.27
CA ARG A 317 8.31 -21.64 11.08
C ARG A 317 7.99 -22.69 10.02
N ARG A 318 8.92 -23.60 9.70
CA ARG A 318 8.69 -24.69 8.73
C ARG A 318 7.54 -25.61 9.16
N LYS A 319 7.46 -25.95 10.46
CA LYS A 319 6.33 -26.72 11.02
C LYS A 319 5.02 -25.96 10.89
N THR A 320 4.99 -24.65 11.16
CA THR A 320 3.79 -23.82 11.07
C THR A 320 3.31 -23.67 9.61
N GLU A 321 4.23 -23.45 8.67
CA GLU A 321 3.97 -23.41 7.21
C GLU A 321 3.47 -24.76 6.64
N ASN A 322 3.53 -25.85 7.42
CA ASN A 322 2.95 -27.16 7.10
C ASN A 322 1.64 -27.45 7.85
N LEU A 323 1.23 -26.60 8.80
CA LEU A 323 0.06 -26.79 9.67
C LEU A 323 -1.11 -25.84 9.34
N LEU A 324 -0.87 -24.78 8.55
CA LEU A 324 -1.82 -23.70 8.23
C LEU A 324 -1.83 -23.39 6.72
#